data_AF-A0A7C7RWL3-F1
#
_entry.id   AF-A0A7C7RWL3-F1
#
_cell.length_a   1.000
_cell.length_b   1.000
_cell.length_c   1.000
_cell.angle_alpha   90.00
_cell.angle_beta   90.00
_cell.angle_gamma   90.00
#
_symmetry.space_group_name_H-M   'P 1'
#
loop_
_entity.id
_entity.type
_entity.pdbx_description
1 polymer ?
#
loop_
_entity_poly.entity_id
_entity_poly.type
_entity_poly.pdbx_seq_one_letter_code
_entity_poly.pdbx_strand_id
1 'polypeptide(L)'
;GATVGAIAYAWKGSFFLGLVAFLAMTFNLIAAGTAGAVIPLSLRALRLDPALASSIFLTTVTDTLGFFFLLGLGVIFIDRL
;
A
#
# COMPACT_ATOMS: atom_id res chain seq x y z
N GLY A 1 -0.73 -1.26 9.30
CA GLY A 1 0.20 -0.20 9.73
C GLY A 1 0.90 -0.56 11.03
N ALA A 2 0.20 -0.42 12.17
CA ALA A 2 0.79 -0.50 13.52
C ALA A 2 1.60 -1.78 13.78
N THR A 3 1.05 -2.95 13.45
CA THR A 3 1.74 -4.25 13.60
C THR A 3 3.04 -4.31 12.82
N VAL A 4 3.02 -3.94 11.54
CA VAL A 4 4.21 -3.98 10.67
C VAL A 4 5.27 -2.96 11.14
N GLY A 5 4.86 -1.76 11.53
CA GLY A 5 5.78 -0.75 12.07
C GLY A 5 6.45 -1.19 13.38
N ALA A 6 5.69 -1.82 14.29
CA ALA A 6 6.22 -2.36 15.53
C ALA A 6 7.22 -3.49 15.28
N ILE A 7 6.93 -4.40 14.33
CA ILE A 7 7.84 -5.47 13.93
C ILE A 7 9.13 -4.88 13.32
N ALA A 8 9.02 -3.89 12.44
CA ALA A 8 10.16 -3.23 11.81
C ALA A 8 11.06 -2.53 12.85
N TYR A 9 10.46 -1.85 13.83
CA TYR A 9 11.18 -1.26 14.96
C TYR A 9 11.88 -2.33 15.80
N ALA A 10 11.18 -3.41 16.17
CA ALA A 10 11.75 -4.49 16.97
C ALA A 10 12.91 -5.22 16.25
N TRP A 11 12.85 -5.31 14.92
CA TRP A 11 13.87 -6.00 14.14
C TRP A 11 15.18 -5.21 14.01
N LYS A 12 15.10 -3.90 13.75
CA LYS A 12 16.26 -3.06 13.41
C LYS A 12 16.62 -2.05 14.49
N GLY A 13 15.78 -1.84 15.49
CA GLY A 13 15.94 -0.82 16.54
C GLY A 13 15.79 0.63 16.05
N SER A 14 15.59 0.85 14.74
CA SER A 14 15.44 2.18 14.14
C SER A 14 13.98 2.64 14.24
N PHE A 15 13.74 3.71 15.01
CA PHE A 15 12.43 4.34 15.11
C PHE A 15 11.93 4.84 13.74
N PHE A 16 12.83 5.40 12.93
CA PHE A 16 12.50 5.90 11.59
C PHE A 16 12.11 4.76 10.64
N LEU A 17 12.77 3.60 10.71
CA LEU A 17 12.35 2.44 9.93
C LEU A 17 10.94 1.96 10.33
N GLY A 18 10.67 1.89 11.64
CA GLY A 18 9.34 1.55 12.15
C GLY A 18 8.27 2.53 11.67
N LEU A 19 8.58 3.82 11.68
CA LEU A 19 7.70 4.89 11.20
C LEU A 19 7.45 4.80 9.68
N VAL A 20 8.49 4.58 8.88
CA VAL A 20 8.37 4.38 7.43
C VAL A 20 7.49 3.18 7.12
N ALA A 21 7.74 2.04 7.76
CA ALA A 21 6.93 0.82 7.56
C ALA A 21 5.48 1.01 8.02
N PHE A 22 5.26 1.71 9.14
CA PHE A 22 3.93 2.06 9.64
C PHE A 22 3.15 2.90 8.62
N LEU A 23 3.74 4.00 8.15
CA LEU A 23 3.11 4.93 7.23
C LEU A 23 2.88 4.27 5.87
N ALA A 24 3.90 3.60 5.32
CA ALA A 24 3.81 2.92 4.03
C ALA A 24 2.67 1.90 4.00
N MET A 25 2.57 1.05 5.02
CA MET A 25 1.49 0.07 5.11
C MET A 25 0.12 0.70 5.38
N THR A 26 0.07 1.83 6.07
CA THR A 26 -1.20 2.53 6.33
C THR A 26 -1.76 3.11 5.03
N PHE A 27 -0.93 3.82 4.26
CA PHE A 27 -1.34 4.34 2.95
C PHE A 27 -1.64 3.23 1.95
N ASN A 28 -0.86 2.15 1.93
CA ASN A 28 -1.13 1.01 1.06
C ASN A 28 -2.49 0.36 1.34
N LEU A 29 -2.88 0.20 2.61
CA LEU A 29 -4.18 -0.37 2.97
C LEU A 29 -5.35 0.57 2.65
N ILE A 30 -5.18 1.88 2.82
CA ILE A 30 -6.18 2.87 2.40
C ILE A 30 -6.36 2.81 0.87
N ALA A 31 -5.27 2.76 0.12
CA ALA A 31 -5.30 2.61 -1.32
C ALA A 31 -5.93 1.28 -1.75
N ALA A 32 -5.59 0.17 -1.11
CA ALA A 32 -6.17 -1.14 -1.39
C ALA A 32 -7.68 -1.17 -1.13
N GLY A 33 -8.14 -0.60 -0.01
CA GLY A 33 -9.56 -0.54 0.33
C GLY A 33 -10.36 0.35 -0.64
N THR A 34 -9.79 1.50 -1.00
CA THR A 34 -10.42 2.41 -1.98
C THR A 34 -10.45 1.80 -3.38
N ALA A 35 -9.34 1.23 -3.85
CA ALA A 35 -9.28 0.53 -5.13
C ALA A 35 -10.22 -0.68 -5.17
N GLY A 36 -10.30 -1.44 -4.08
CA GLY A 36 -11.20 -2.59 -3.95
C GLY A 36 -12.68 -2.25 -4.13
N ALA A 37 -13.09 -1.03 -3.78
CA ALA A 37 -14.44 -0.53 -4.03
C ALA A 37 -14.58 0.16 -5.39
N VAL A 38 -13.61 1.00 -5.78
CA VAL A 38 -13.69 1.84 -6.99
C VAL A 38 -13.53 1.02 -8.27
N ILE A 39 -12.65 0.02 -8.30
CA ILE A 39 -12.37 -0.77 -9.51
C ILE A 39 -13.62 -1.53 -9.98
N PRO A 40 -14.32 -2.32 -9.14
CA PRO A 40 -15.52 -3.02 -9.59
C PRO A 40 -16.64 -2.07 -10.04
N LEU A 41 -16.82 -0.95 -9.32
CA LEU A 41 -17.83 0.06 -9.67
C LEU A 41 -17.53 0.73 -11.00
N SER A 42 -16.26 1.06 -11.26
CA SER A 42 -15.82 1.68 -12.50
C SER A 42 -15.96 0.73 -13.69
N LEU A 43 -15.57 -0.54 -13.52
CA LEU A 43 -15.76 -1.57 -14.55
C LEU A 43 -17.24 -1.75 -14.91
N ARG A 44 -18.12 -1.82 -13.90
CA ARG A 44 -19.56 -1.91 -14.11
C ARG A 44 -20.11 -0.68 -14.85
N ALA A 45 -19.64 0.53 -14.51
CA ALA A 45 -20.04 1.76 -15.19
C ALA A 45 -19.64 1.77 -16.67
N LEU A 46 -18.50 1.15 -17.00
CA LEU A 46 -18.00 0.98 -18.37
C LEU A 46 -18.60 -0.22 -19.11
N ARG A 47 -19.57 -0.94 -18.51
CA ARG A 47 -20.17 -2.18 -19.05
C ARG A 47 -19.17 -3.32 -19.25
N LEU A 48 -18.06 -3.32 -18.50
CA LEU A 48 -17.08 -4.40 -18.44
C LEU A 48 -17.41 -5.34 -17.28
N ASP A 49 -17.12 -6.63 -17.44
CA ASP A 49 -17.37 -7.64 -16.40
C ASP A 49 -16.34 -7.51 -15.25
N PRO A 50 -16.77 -7.11 -14.04
CA PRO A 50 -15.87 -6.98 -12.90
C PRO A 50 -15.29 -8.32 -12.44
N ALA A 51 -16.00 -9.43 -12.64
CA ALA A 51 -15.56 -10.74 -12.12
C ALA A 51 -14.28 -11.23 -12.80
N LEU A 52 -14.10 -10.90 -14.08
CA LEU A 52 -12.93 -11.32 -14.86
C LEU A 52 -11.71 -10.41 -14.64
N ALA A 53 -11.92 -9.11 -14.40
CA ALA A 53 -10.86 -8.12 -14.45
C ALA A 53 -10.50 -7.48 -13.09
N SER A 54 -11.43 -7.46 -12.13
CA SER A 54 -11.25 -6.70 -10.89
C SER A 54 -10.06 -7.16 -10.05
N SER A 55 -9.78 -8.47 -10.00
CA SER A 55 -8.66 -9.01 -9.22
C SER A 55 -7.31 -8.55 -9.76
N ILE A 56 -7.11 -8.62 -11.08
CA ILE A 56 -5.87 -8.20 -11.74
C ILE A 56 -5.65 -6.69 -11.59
N PHE A 57 -6.70 -5.89 -11.80
CA PHE A 57 -6.61 -4.44 -11.59
C PHE A 57 -6.35 -4.09 -10.12
N LEU A 58 -6.96 -4.82 -9.17
CA LEU A 58 -6.72 -4.58 -7.76
C LEU A 58 -5.28 -4.91 -7.37
N THR A 59 -4.77 -6.09 -7.75
CA THR A 59 -3.41 -6.51 -7.41
C THR A 59 -2.37 -5.58 -8.04
N THR A 60 -2.55 -5.17 -9.29
CA THR A 60 -1.62 -4.23 -9.95
C THR A 60 -1.57 -2.87 -9.25
N VAL A 61 -2.72 -2.34 -8.82
CA VAL A 61 -2.78 -1.09 -8.04
C VAL A 61 -2.09 -1.27 -6.70
N THR A 62 -2.36 -2.36 -5.98
CA THR A 62 -1.74 -2.60 -4.66
C THR A 62 -0.25 -2.88 -4.75
N ASP A 63 0.22 -3.53 -5.81
CA ASP A 63 1.64 -3.79 -6.03
C ASP A 63 2.36 -2.46 -6.30
N THR A 64 1.86 -1.68 -7.25
CA THR A 64 2.47 -0.40 -7.62
C THR A 64 2.49 0.59 -6.45
N LEU A 65 1.36 0.73 -5.75
CA LEU A 65 1.25 1.65 -4.61
C LEU A 65 2.00 1.15 -3.38
N GLY A 66 2.02 -0.16 -3.15
CA GLY A 66 2.78 -0.76 -2.06
C GLY A 66 4.28 -0.47 -2.17
N PHE A 67 4.86 -0.67 -3.35
CA PHE A 67 6.25 -0.29 -3.61
C PHE A 67 6.45 1.23 -3.58
N PHE A 68 5.54 2.00 -4.18
CA PHE A 68 5.63 3.46 -4.20
C PHE A 68 5.68 4.06 -2.79
N PHE A 69 4.77 3.66 -1.89
CA PHE A 69 4.74 4.18 -0.53
C PHE A 69 5.96 3.73 0.28
N LEU A 70 6.36 2.46 0.17
CA LEU A 70 7.52 1.95 0.91
C LEU A 70 8.83 2.62 0.47
N LEU A 71 9.10 2.63 -0.83
CA LEU A 71 10.33 3.18 -1.38
C LEU A 71 10.33 4.70 -1.35
N GLY A 72 9.21 5.34 -1.66
CA GLY A 72 9.09 6.80 -1.61
C GLY A 72 9.31 7.35 -0.21
N LEU A 73 8.67 6.77 0.81
CA LEU A 73 8.91 7.15 2.21
C LEU A 73 10.34 6.76 2.64
N GLY A 74 10.85 5.61 2.22
CA GLY A 74 12.22 5.21 2.50
C GLY A 74 13.25 6.22 2.00
N VAL A 75 13.09 6.74 0.78
CA VAL A 75 13.97 7.76 0.21
C VAL A 75 13.86 9.08 0.97
N ILE A 76 12.64 9.51 1.36
CA ILE A 76 12.44 10.75 2.13
C ILE A 76 13.15 10.69 3.50
N PHE A 77 13.20 9.51 4.11
CA PHE A 77 13.80 9.30 5.44
C PHE A 77 15.21 8.69 5.39
N ILE A 78 15.86 8.62 4.21
CA ILE A 78 17.09 7.83 4.04
C ILE A 78 18.24 8.26 4.94
N ASP A 79 18.38 9.56 5.21
CA ASP A 79 19.42 10.10 6.09
C ASP A 79 19.16 9.81 7.58
N ARG A 80 17.97 9.33 7.92
CA ARG A 80 17.52 9.05 9.30
C ARG A 80 17.30 7.56 9.57
N LEU A 81 17.46 6.71 8.56
CA LEU A 81 17.07 5.30 8.57
C LEU A 81 18.09 4.38 9.24
#